data_AF-A0A2P6PPY3-F1
#
_entry.id   AF-A0A2P6PPY3-F1
#
_cell.length_a   1.000
_cell.length_b   1.000
_cell.length_c   1.000
_cell.angle_alpha   90.00
_cell.angle_beta   90.00
_cell.angle_gamma   90.00
#
_symmetry.space_group_name_H-M   'P 1'
#
loop_
_entity.id
_entity.type
_entity.pdbx_description
1 polymer ?
#
loop_
_entity_poly.entity_id
_entity_poly.type
_entity_poly.pdbx_seq_one_letter_code
_entity_poly.pdbx_strand_id
1 'polypeptide(L)'
;MPAKASEQEKNNLELFLKVDGLDERTAKHTIANNNVTAVIHELLMDAVEALVAKKFPANALVHRPVLAHYIVSSKFQRKKSSNLLNEVFEENKSAILEQRYKTNAGDLFAHLRKRHPWADPEVPVEEILNPYAISPQPEENFKAMFIDFGLAKERGGGCYLRFDDTNHEAEKKEYIDHIQEIVNWMGWEPYKITYTSDYFQDLYELAVELIRRGHAYIDHQTGDEIKEYREKKMNSPWRDRPIK
;
A
#
# COMPACT_ATOMS: atom_id res chain seq x y z
N MET A 1 11.64 -24.26 39.44
CA MET A 1 12.63 -23.18 39.22
C MET A 1 12.98 -23.19 37.74
N PRO A 2 12.85 -22.09 36.99
CA PRO A 2 13.25 -22.09 35.59
C PRO A 2 14.78 -22.19 35.52
N ALA A 3 15.28 -23.13 34.71
CA ALA A 3 16.71 -23.30 34.49
C ALA A 3 17.30 -21.99 33.94
N LYS A 4 18.40 -21.51 34.53
CA LYS A 4 19.13 -20.36 34.00
C LYS A 4 19.70 -20.78 32.63
N ALA A 5 19.18 -20.19 31.56
CA ALA A 5 19.76 -20.33 30.22
C ALA A 5 21.25 -19.98 30.28
N SER A 6 22.07 -20.84 29.69
CA SER A 6 23.52 -20.66 29.63
C SER A 6 23.87 -19.35 28.92
N GLU A 7 25.01 -18.75 29.26
CA GLU A 7 25.46 -17.48 28.67
C GLU A 7 25.61 -17.58 27.14
N GLN A 8 25.97 -18.78 26.66
CA GLN A 8 26.03 -19.16 25.25
C GLN A 8 24.66 -19.09 24.55
N GLU A 9 23.60 -19.62 25.18
CA GLU A 9 22.25 -19.63 24.61
C GLU A 9 21.67 -18.22 24.50
N LYS A 10 22.00 -17.33 25.44
CA LYS A 10 21.58 -15.93 25.39
C LYS A 10 22.27 -15.18 24.25
N ASN A 11 23.57 -15.39 24.07
CA ASN A 11 24.33 -14.78 22.98
C ASN A 11 23.83 -15.26 21.61
N ASN A 12 23.52 -16.55 21.48
CA ASN A 12 22.92 -17.12 20.27
C ASN A 12 21.54 -16.52 19.97
N LEU A 13 20.68 -16.35 21.00
CA LEU A 13 19.37 -15.73 20.83
C LEU A 13 19.48 -14.28 20.33
N GLU A 14 20.42 -13.51 20.86
CA GLU A 14 20.66 -12.15 20.41
C GLU A 14 21.11 -12.09 18.94
N LEU A 15 21.96 -13.01 18.50
CA LEU A 15 22.38 -13.13 17.11
C LEU A 15 21.20 -13.49 16.19
N PHE A 16 20.33 -14.42 16.59
CA PHE A 16 19.16 -14.80 15.80
C PHE A 16 18.14 -13.68 15.68
N LEU A 17 17.96 -12.87 16.73
CA LEU A 17 17.05 -11.73 16.69
C LEU A 17 17.56 -10.57 15.83
N LYS A 18 18.86 -10.54 15.49
CA LYS A 18 19.42 -9.59 14.51
C LYS A 18 19.12 -9.98 13.05
N VAL A 19 18.60 -11.19 12.81
CA VAL A 19 18.15 -11.62 11.48
C VAL A 19 16.77 -11.00 11.22
N ASP A 20 16.69 -10.11 10.22
CA ASP A 20 15.45 -9.45 9.84
C ASP A 20 14.33 -10.46 9.58
N GLY A 21 13.18 -10.23 10.23
CA GLY A 21 11.97 -11.04 10.08
C GLY A 21 11.92 -12.34 10.91
N LEU A 22 12.91 -12.63 11.77
CA LEU A 22 12.87 -13.81 12.65
C LEU A 22 12.20 -13.47 13.99
N ASP A 23 11.08 -14.13 14.31
CA ASP A 23 10.39 -13.93 15.59
C ASP A 23 11.08 -14.69 16.75
N GLU A 24 10.93 -14.16 17.96
CA GLU A 24 11.57 -14.69 19.17
C GLU A 24 11.21 -16.15 19.47
N ARG A 25 9.98 -16.57 19.14
CA ARG A 25 9.52 -17.95 19.37
C ARG A 25 10.22 -18.90 18.41
N THR A 26 10.34 -18.54 17.14
CA THR A 26 11.07 -19.31 16.13
C THR A 26 12.57 -19.35 16.44
N ALA A 27 13.15 -18.25 16.91
CA ALA A 27 14.56 -18.19 17.32
C ALA A 27 14.85 -19.17 18.46
N LYS A 28 14.04 -19.15 19.53
CA LYS A 28 14.15 -20.08 20.67
C LYS A 28 14.02 -21.54 20.25
N HIS A 29 13.07 -21.86 19.38
CA HIS A 29 12.88 -23.23 18.87
C HIS A 29 14.06 -23.70 18.02
N THR A 30 14.70 -22.79 17.29
CA THR A 30 15.88 -23.10 16.46
C THR A 30 17.11 -23.38 17.30
N ILE A 31 17.32 -22.61 18.38
CA ILE A 31 18.43 -22.80 19.33
C ILE A 31 18.32 -24.14 20.06
N ALA A 32 17.09 -24.55 20.41
CA ALA A 32 16.83 -25.84 21.03
C ALA A 32 17.15 -27.04 20.11
N ASN A 33 17.29 -26.81 18.81
CA ASN A 33 17.59 -27.84 17.82
C ASN A 33 19.11 -27.86 17.54
N ASN A 34 19.85 -28.69 18.28
CA ASN A 34 21.32 -28.74 18.35
C ASN A 34 22.07 -28.85 17.00
N ASN A 35 21.41 -29.22 15.91
CA ASN A 35 22.03 -29.32 14.59
C ASN A 35 22.30 -27.95 13.93
N VAL A 36 21.63 -26.88 14.37
CA VAL A 36 21.76 -25.54 13.77
C VAL A 36 22.78 -24.68 14.52
N THR A 37 22.94 -24.89 15.82
CA THR A 37 23.86 -24.13 16.69
C THR A 37 25.34 -24.41 16.38
N ALA A 38 25.70 -25.64 15.99
CA ALA A 38 27.07 -25.97 15.58
C ALA A 38 27.51 -25.26 14.29
N VAL A 39 26.56 -24.99 13.39
CA VAL A 39 26.79 -24.32 12.09
C VAL A 39 27.08 -22.83 12.25
N ILE A 40 26.52 -22.21 13.29
CA ILE A 40 26.59 -20.75 13.51
C ILE A 40 27.88 -20.36 14.25
N HIS A 41 28.48 -21.28 15.01
CA HIS A 41 29.73 -21.01 15.73
C HIS A 41 30.95 -20.94 14.81
N GLU A 42 30.90 -21.64 13.67
CA GLU A 42 32.03 -21.74 12.72
C GLU A 42 32.09 -20.55 11.74
N LEU A 43 30.99 -19.81 11.61
CA LEU A 43 30.81 -18.77 10.61
C LEU A 43 30.25 -17.55 11.35
N LEU A 44 31.02 -16.47 11.45
CA LEU A 44 30.52 -15.13 11.80
C LEU A 44 29.45 -14.73 10.75
N MET A 45 28.25 -15.30 10.85
CA MET A 45 27.28 -15.35 9.76
C MET A 45 26.49 -14.06 9.67
N ASP A 46 26.48 -13.46 8.48
CA ASP A 46 25.43 -12.53 8.06
C ASP A 46 24.09 -13.28 7.94
N ALA A 47 22.98 -12.58 8.20
CA ALA A 47 21.60 -13.09 8.20
C ALA A 47 21.22 -14.01 7.01
N VAL A 48 21.88 -13.80 5.87
CA VAL A 48 21.72 -14.56 4.62
C VAL A 48 22.15 -16.03 4.76
N GLU A 49 23.25 -16.32 5.45
CA GLU A 49 23.77 -17.68 5.57
C GLU A 49 22.91 -18.53 6.54
N ALA A 50 22.34 -17.89 7.57
CA ALA A 50 21.40 -18.52 8.50
C ALA A 50 20.12 -18.99 7.78
N LEU A 51 19.62 -18.21 6.81
CA LEU A 51 18.45 -18.58 5.99
C LEU A 51 18.73 -19.83 5.13
N VAL A 52 19.94 -19.92 4.54
CA VAL A 52 20.39 -21.08 3.77
C VAL A 52 20.53 -22.31 4.67
N ALA A 53 21.08 -22.15 5.87
CA ALA A 53 21.26 -23.24 6.82
C ALA A 53 19.93 -23.87 7.27
N LYS A 54 18.85 -23.08 7.39
CA LYS A 54 17.51 -23.57 7.77
C LYS A 54 16.81 -24.37 6.66
N LYS A 55 17.06 -24.01 5.39
CA LYS A 55 16.31 -24.55 4.24
C LYS A 55 16.96 -25.77 3.59
N PHE A 56 18.26 -25.97 3.76
CA PHE A 56 19.00 -27.07 3.13
C PHE A 56 19.57 -28.06 4.16
N PRO A 57 19.38 -29.38 3.97
CA PRO A 57 19.89 -30.41 4.88
C PRO A 57 21.43 -30.40 4.94
N ALA A 58 22.02 -31.01 5.98
CA ALA A 58 23.47 -31.07 6.21
C ALA A 58 24.28 -31.49 4.97
N ASN A 59 23.71 -32.31 4.10
CA ASN A 59 24.35 -32.83 2.88
C ASN A 59 24.66 -31.72 1.84
N ALA A 60 24.05 -30.53 1.97
CA ALA A 60 24.30 -29.37 1.13
C ALA A 60 25.47 -28.48 1.64
N LEU A 61 26.15 -28.88 2.73
CA LEU A 61 27.24 -28.14 3.38
C LEU A 61 28.36 -27.72 2.41
N VAL A 62 28.69 -28.54 1.41
CA VAL A 62 29.79 -28.30 0.46
C VAL A 62 29.56 -27.07 -0.43
N HIS A 63 28.31 -26.70 -0.69
CA HIS A 63 27.95 -25.59 -1.58
C HIS A 63 27.53 -24.30 -0.86
N ARG A 64 27.52 -24.29 0.48
CA ARG A 64 27.05 -23.13 1.26
C ARG A 64 27.80 -21.83 0.96
N PRO A 65 29.15 -21.79 0.89
CA PRO A 65 29.86 -20.55 0.59
C PRO A 65 29.50 -19.98 -0.78
N VAL A 66 29.26 -20.86 -1.76
CA VAL A 66 28.88 -20.46 -3.13
C VAL A 66 27.44 -19.95 -3.16
N LEU A 67 26.52 -20.61 -2.46
CA LEU A 67 25.12 -20.19 -2.36
C LEU A 67 24.97 -18.88 -1.58
N ALA A 68 25.69 -18.74 -0.47
CA ALA A 68 25.76 -17.52 0.31
C ALA A 68 26.27 -16.36 -0.54
N HIS A 69 27.40 -16.55 -1.23
CA HIS A 69 27.94 -15.57 -2.16
C HIS A 69 26.95 -15.23 -3.29
N TYR A 70 26.22 -16.21 -3.82
CA TYR A 70 25.21 -15.99 -4.85
C TYR A 70 24.00 -15.17 -4.35
N ILE A 71 23.58 -15.36 -3.10
CA ILE A 71 22.50 -14.60 -2.48
C ILE A 71 22.97 -13.18 -2.12
N VAL A 72 24.14 -13.04 -1.49
CA VAL A 72 24.72 -11.74 -1.11
C VAL A 72 25.06 -10.90 -2.34
N SER A 73 25.57 -11.51 -3.42
CA SER A 73 25.85 -10.82 -4.69
C SER A 73 24.60 -10.35 -5.43
N SER A 74 23.41 -10.51 -4.84
CA SER A 74 22.13 -10.02 -5.37
C SER A 74 21.77 -10.59 -6.74
N LYS A 75 22.43 -11.67 -7.21
CA LYS A 75 22.05 -12.38 -8.44
C LYS A 75 20.75 -13.16 -8.29
N PHE A 76 20.35 -13.42 -7.04
CA PHE A 76 19.05 -13.97 -6.70
C PHE A 76 18.01 -12.84 -6.58
N GLN A 77 17.68 -12.16 -7.68
CA GLN A 77 16.52 -11.27 -7.72
C GLN A 77 15.29 -12.07 -8.14
N ARG A 78 14.30 -12.18 -7.26
CA ARG A 78 12.98 -12.68 -7.65
C ARG A 78 12.25 -11.57 -8.38
N LYS A 79 11.60 -11.89 -9.50
CA LYS A 79 10.78 -10.91 -10.22
C LYS A 79 9.52 -10.62 -9.41
N LYS A 80 9.16 -9.34 -9.26
CA LYS A 80 7.87 -8.91 -8.72
C LYS A 80 6.73 -9.40 -9.63
N SER A 81 5.64 -9.86 -9.03
CA SER A 81 4.62 -10.68 -9.69
C SER A 81 3.28 -9.98 -9.90
N SER A 82 3.19 -8.66 -9.66
CA SER A 82 1.92 -7.92 -9.67
C SER A 82 1.10 -8.16 -10.94
N ASN A 83 1.73 -8.07 -12.12
CA ASN A 83 1.04 -8.30 -13.40
C ASN A 83 0.57 -9.75 -13.57
N LEU A 84 1.35 -10.71 -13.06
CA LEU A 84 1.05 -12.14 -13.14
C LEU A 84 -0.13 -12.51 -12.24
N LEU A 85 -0.23 -11.86 -11.07
CA LEU A 85 -1.37 -12.00 -10.17
C LEU A 85 -2.65 -11.52 -10.85
N ASN A 86 -2.60 -10.34 -11.49
CA ASN A 86 -3.75 -9.74 -12.18
C ASN A 86 -4.30 -10.65 -13.30
N GLU A 87 -3.42 -11.30 -14.09
CA GLU A 87 -3.86 -12.28 -15.10
C GLU A 87 -4.65 -13.43 -14.48
N VAL A 88 -4.14 -14.02 -13.40
CA VAL A 88 -4.81 -15.11 -12.68
C VAL A 88 -6.14 -14.64 -12.07
N PHE A 89 -6.19 -13.41 -11.54
CA PHE A 89 -7.43 -12.83 -11.03
C PHE A 89 -8.48 -12.63 -12.13
N GLU A 90 -8.11 -12.06 -13.28
CA GLU A 90 -9.04 -11.81 -14.38
C GLU A 90 -9.60 -13.13 -14.97
N GLU A 91 -8.79 -14.17 -15.10
CA GLU A 91 -9.26 -15.50 -15.53
C GLU A 91 -10.31 -16.11 -14.59
N ASN A 92 -10.21 -15.83 -13.29
CA ASN A 92 -11.08 -16.39 -12.26
C ASN A 92 -12.15 -15.39 -11.76
N LYS A 93 -12.25 -14.22 -12.40
CA LYS A 93 -13.04 -13.08 -11.91
C LYS A 93 -14.51 -13.40 -11.69
N SER A 94 -15.14 -14.12 -12.61
CA SER A 94 -16.56 -14.50 -12.50
C SER A 94 -16.82 -15.36 -11.27
N ALA A 95 -16.00 -16.39 -11.06
CA ALA A 95 -16.08 -17.27 -9.90
C ALA A 95 -15.78 -16.51 -8.60
N ILE A 96 -14.77 -15.63 -8.61
CA ILE A 96 -14.42 -14.78 -7.46
C ILE A 96 -15.58 -13.84 -7.10
N LEU A 97 -16.23 -13.21 -8.08
CA LEU A 97 -17.36 -12.30 -7.83
C LEU A 97 -18.59 -13.02 -7.28
N GLU A 98 -18.84 -14.25 -7.73
CA GLU A 98 -19.94 -15.08 -7.25
C GLU A 98 -19.69 -15.62 -5.83
N GLN A 99 -18.51 -16.19 -5.58
CA GLN A 99 -18.18 -16.83 -4.31
C GLN A 99 -17.62 -15.85 -3.26
N ARG A 100 -17.17 -14.67 -3.69
CA ARG A 100 -16.54 -13.62 -2.87
C ARG A 100 -15.47 -14.21 -1.96
N TYR A 101 -15.58 -13.98 -0.64
CA TYR A 101 -14.64 -14.47 0.38
C TYR A 101 -14.64 -15.99 0.57
N LYS A 102 -15.56 -16.74 -0.06
CA LYS A 102 -15.51 -18.22 -0.07
C LYS A 102 -14.52 -18.76 -1.09
N THR A 103 -14.05 -17.92 -2.01
CA THR A 103 -13.05 -18.33 -2.99
C THR A 103 -11.75 -18.71 -2.28
N ASN A 104 -11.22 -19.88 -2.59
CA ASN A 104 -9.98 -20.36 -2.01
C ASN A 104 -8.78 -19.61 -2.64
N ALA A 105 -8.21 -18.65 -1.90
CA ALA A 105 -7.02 -17.94 -2.34
C ALA A 105 -5.82 -18.87 -2.58
N GLY A 106 -5.74 -20.00 -1.86
CA GLY A 106 -4.69 -21.00 -2.04
C GLY A 106 -4.65 -21.59 -3.44
N ASP A 107 -5.82 -21.80 -4.06
CA ASP A 107 -5.94 -22.33 -5.41
C ASP A 107 -5.46 -21.29 -6.45
N LEU A 108 -5.77 -20.00 -6.23
CA LEU A 108 -5.27 -18.90 -7.05
C LEU A 108 -3.74 -18.80 -6.98
N PHE A 109 -3.16 -18.86 -5.78
CA PHE A 109 -1.70 -18.89 -5.61
C PHE A 109 -1.05 -20.16 -6.16
N ALA A 110 -1.74 -21.31 -6.15
CA ALA A 110 -1.25 -22.53 -6.76
C ALA A 110 -1.19 -22.40 -8.29
N HIS A 111 -2.22 -21.82 -8.91
CA HIS A 111 -2.25 -21.54 -10.35
C HIS A 111 -1.14 -20.56 -10.75
N LEU A 112 -0.95 -19.48 -9.98
CA LEU A 112 0.16 -18.53 -10.16
C LEU A 112 1.52 -19.24 -10.11
N ARG A 113 1.78 -20.04 -9.08
CA ARG A 113 3.04 -20.78 -8.90
C ARG A 113 3.28 -21.81 -10.00
N LYS A 114 2.22 -22.41 -10.54
CA LYS A 114 2.33 -23.38 -11.64
C LYS A 114 2.83 -22.72 -12.93
N ARG A 115 2.37 -21.49 -13.21
CA ARG A 115 2.82 -20.72 -14.39
C ARG A 115 4.15 -20.02 -14.15
N HIS A 116 4.36 -19.52 -12.95
CA HIS A 116 5.53 -18.74 -12.58
C HIS A 116 6.17 -19.32 -11.30
N PRO A 117 6.97 -20.39 -11.41
CA PRO A 117 7.58 -21.04 -10.24
C PRO A 117 8.53 -20.16 -9.44
N TRP A 118 9.06 -19.10 -10.07
CA TRP A 118 10.09 -18.21 -9.54
C TRP A 118 9.56 -16.82 -9.13
N ALA A 119 8.25 -16.60 -9.26
CA ALA A 119 7.56 -15.37 -8.90
C ALA A 119 7.43 -15.26 -7.37
N ASP A 120 7.68 -14.08 -6.81
CA ASP A 120 7.41 -13.82 -5.39
C ASP A 120 5.91 -13.53 -5.19
N PRO A 121 5.18 -14.25 -4.31
CA PRO A 121 3.76 -14.03 -4.09
C PRO A 121 3.42 -12.78 -3.26
N GLU A 122 4.37 -11.92 -2.92
CA GLU A 122 4.08 -10.67 -2.20
C GLU A 122 2.96 -9.88 -2.87
N VAL A 123 1.85 -9.74 -2.14
CA VAL A 123 0.71 -8.91 -2.51
C VAL A 123 1.01 -7.51 -1.97
N PRO A 124 1.15 -6.48 -2.81
CA PRO A 124 1.29 -5.12 -2.31
C PRO A 124 0.07 -4.78 -1.46
N VAL A 125 0.32 -4.28 -0.24
CA VAL A 125 -0.74 -3.65 0.56
C VAL A 125 -1.01 -2.32 -0.11
N GLU A 126 -2.07 -2.25 -0.90
CA GLU A 126 -2.48 -1.02 -1.58
C GLU A 126 -2.95 0.01 -0.55
N GLU A 127 -2.02 0.76 0.05
CA GLU A 127 -2.37 2.00 0.75
C GLU A 127 -2.79 2.99 -0.35
N ILE A 128 -4.10 3.20 -0.48
CA ILE A 128 -4.66 4.16 -1.42
C ILE A 128 -4.38 5.55 -0.86
N LEU A 129 -3.38 6.22 -1.41
CA LEU A 129 -3.27 7.66 -1.23
C LEU A 129 -4.39 8.27 -2.10
N ASN A 130 -5.21 9.12 -1.51
CA ASN A 130 -6.24 9.88 -2.23
C ASN A 130 -5.83 11.35 -2.37
N PRO A 131 -4.91 11.69 -3.30
CA PRO A 131 -4.53 13.06 -3.44
C PRO A 131 -4.97 13.66 -4.77
N TYR A 132 -5.32 14.93 -4.63
CA TYR A 132 -5.42 15.94 -5.66
C TYR A 132 -6.68 15.96 -6.54
N ALA A 133 -7.49 16.98 -6.25
CA ALA A 133 -8.29 17.73 -7.20
C ALA A 133 -7.34 18.57 -8.07
N ILE A 134 -7.28 18.32 -9.37
CA ILE A 134 -6.28 18.95 -10.23
C ILE A 134 -6.80 20.32 -10.70
N SER A 135 -6.12 21.38 -10.24
CA SER A 135 -6.37 22.76 -10.67
C SER A 135 -5.97 22.93 -12.14
N PRO A 136 -6.64 23.78 -12.93
CA PRO A 136 -6.30 24.03 -14.32
C PRO A 136 -4.91 24.67 -14.55
N GLN A 137 -4.15 25.01 -13.50
CA GLN A 137 -2.78 25.53 -13.59
C GLN A 137 -1.72 24.40 -13.53
N PRO A 138 -0.99 24.10 -14.61
CA PRO A 138 -0.09 22.94 -14.68
C PRO A 138 1.13 23.01 -13.75
N GLU A 139 1.75 24.18 -13.60
CA GLU A 139 2.98 24.35 -12.81
C GLU A 139 2.84 23.97 -11.33
N GLU A 140 1.69 24.21 -10.73
CA GLU A 140 1.41 23.87 -9.33
C GLU A 140 1.20 22.37 -9.13
N ASN A 141 0.73 21.67 -10.17
CA ASN A 141 0.38 20.26 -10.11
C ASN A 141 1.60 19.33 -10.09
N PHE A 142 2.74 19.72 -10.69
CA PHE A 142 3.93 18.87 -10.76
C PHE A 142 4.47 18.46 -9.39
N LYS A 143 4.54 19.41 -8.45
CA LYS A 143 5.07 19.14 -7.11
C LYS A 143 4.16 18.19 -6.33
N ALA A 144 2.86 18.43 -6.39
CA ALA A 144 1.86 17.57 -5.76
C ALA A 144 1.93 16.16 -6.34
N MET A 145 1.86 16.03 -7.67
CA MET A 145 1.97 14.74 -8.36
C MET A 145 3.22 13.95 -7.98
N PHE A 146 4.38 14.61 -7.88
CA PHE A 146 5.61 13.93 -7.49
C PHE A 146 5.56 13.39 -6.05
N ILE A 147 4.97 14.14 -5.12
CA ILE A 147 4.81 13.72 -3.72
C ILE A 147 3.81 12.55 -3.64
N ASP A 148 2.68 12.72 -4.31
CA ASP A 148 1.53 11.84 -4.23
C ASP A 148 1.78 10.48 -4.88
N PHE A 149 2.13 10.49 -6.17
CA PHE A 149 2.49 9.28 -6.89
C PHE A 149 3.81 8.70 -6.41
N GLY A 150 4.76 9.55 -6.00
CA GLY A 150 6.05 9.10 -5.46
C GLY A 150 5.88 8.34 -4.15
N LEU A 151 5.08 8.86 -3.22
CA LEU A 151 4.81 8.22 -1.93
C LEU A 151 4.03 6.91 -2.10
N ALA A 152 3.02 6.89 -2.98
CA ALA A 152 2.30 5.67 -3.31
C ALA A 152 3.26 4.60 -3.86
N LYS A 153 4.14 4.96 -4.80
CA LYS A 153 5.13 4.05 -5.38
C LYS A 153 6.17 3.56 -4.35
N GLU A 154 6.65 4.44 -3.47
CA GLU A 154 7.61 4.09 -2.41
C GLU A 154 7.02 3.08 -1.43
N ARG A 155 5.74 3.23 -1.08
CA ARG A 155 5.03 2.36 -0.13
C ARG A 155 4.41 1.11 -0.77
N GLY A 156 4.50 0.95 -2.08
CA GLY A 156 3.79 -0.12 -2.80
C GLY A 156 2.27 0.04 -2.82
N GLY A 157 1.78 1.27 -2.63
CA GLY A 157 0.38 1.65 -2.70
C GLY A 157 -0.08 2.06 -4.10
N GLY A 158 -1.36 2.41 -4.21
CA GLY A 158 -1.98 2.96 -5.41
C GLY A 158 -2.33 4.43 -5.22
N CYS A 159 -2.25 5.23 -6.29
CA CYS A 159 -2.67 6.64 -6.28
C CYS A 159 -3.85 6.83 -7.23
N TYR A 160 -4.93 7.45 -6.74
CA TYR A 160 -6.05 7.83 -7.58
C TYR A 160 -5.72 9.13 -8.32
N LEU A 161 -6.16 9.23 -9.58
CA LEU A 161 -6.18 10.49 -10.31
C LEU A 161 -7.62 10.98 -10.31
N ARG A 162 -7.94 11.99 -9.49
CA ARG A 162 -9.30 12.51 -9.38
C ARG A 162 -9.43 13.86 -10.05
N PHE A 163 -10.34 13.95 -11.03
CA PHE A 163 -10.74 15.22 -11.59
C PHE A 163 -11.75 15.90 -10.66
N ASP A 164 -11.49 17.17 -10.32
CA ASP A 164 -12.45 18.00 -9.60
C ASP A 164 -13.36 18.65 -10.61
N ASP A 165 -14.46 17.94 -10.90
CA ASP A 165 -15.44 18.31 -11.91
C ASP A 165 -16.69 18.99 -11.30
N THR A 166 -16.47 19.82 -10.26
CA THR A 166 -17.54 20.51 -9.53
C THR A 166 -18.05 21.77 -10.23
N ASN A 167 -17.36 22.28 -11.25
CA ASN A 167 -17.70 23.53 -11.95
C ASN A 167 -17.87 23.33 -13.46
N HIS A 168 -19.14 23.27 -13.88
CA HIS A 168 -19.53 23.00 -15.26
C HIS A 168 -19.04 24.06 -16.27
N GLU A 169 -18.72 25.29 -15.83
CA GLU A 169 -18.25 26.36 -16.71
C GLU A 169 -16.73 26.36 -16.92
N ALA A 170 -15.96 25.89 -15.94
CA ALA A 170 -14.49 25.91 -15.97
C ALA A 170 -13.89 24.65 -16.62
N GLU A 171 -14.68 23.59 -16.77
CA GLU A 171 -14.20 22.29 -17.21
C GLU A 171 -14.35 22.09 -18.71
N LYS A 172 -13.24 22.34 -19.41
CA LYS A 172 -13.08 21.90 -20.79
C LYS A 172 -12.40 20.53 -20.79
N LYS A 173 -12.90 19.65 -21.66
CA LYS A 173 -12.29 18.34 -21.95
C LYS A 173 -10.78 18.46 -22.24
N GLU A 174 -10.36 19.56 -22.87
CA GLU A 174 -8.97 19.89 -23.16
C GLU A 174 -8.06 19.86 -21.91
N TYR A 175 -8.55 20.30 -20.75
CA TYR A 175 -7.76 20.25 -19.51
C TYR A 175 -7.60 18.83 -18.99
N ILE A 176 -8.67 18.02 -19.03
CA ILE A 176 -8.65 16.62 -18.62
C ILE A 176 -7.64 15.84 -19.48
N ASP A 177 -7.72 16.00 -20.80
CA ASP A 177 -6.86 15.33 -21.76
C ASP A 177 -5.38 15.73 -21.52
N HIS A 178 -5.10 17.03 -21.38
CA HIS A 178 -3.74 17.55 -21.14
C HIS A 178 -3.15 17.07 -19.79
N ILE A 179 -3.94 17.00 -18.74
CA ILE A 179 -3.51 16.49 -17.44
C ILE A 179 -3.12 15.01 -17.54
N GLN A 180 -3.92 14.19 -18.25
CA GLN A 180 -3.59 12.78 -18.46
C GLN A 180 -2.31 12.62 -19.29
N GLU A 181 -2.11 13.46 -20.31
CA GLU A 181 -0.87 13.48 -21.07
C GLU A 181 0.36 13.79 -20.19
N ILE A 182 0.26 14.77 -19.28
CA ILE A 182 1.35 15.09 -18.34
C ILE A 182 1.63 13.92 -17.39
N VAL A 183 0.60 13.30 -16.82
CA VAL A 183 0.75 12.15 -15.91
C VAL A 183 1.47 11.00 -16.61
N ASN A 184 1.05 10.67 -17.83
CA ASN A 184 1.68 9.65 -18.66
C ASN A 184 3.11 10.03 -19.06
N TRP A 185 3.35 11.31 -19.41
CA TRP A 185 4.68 11.81 -19.78
C TRP A 185 5.69 11.73 -18.64
N MET A 186 5.24 11.96 -17.40
CA MET A 186 6.05 11.79 -16.19
C MET A 186 6.29 10.32 -15.82
N GLY A 187 5.63 9.37 -16.48
CA GLY A 187 5.76 7.94 -16.19
C GLY A 187 5.01 7.49 -14.94
N TRP A 188 3.96 8.21 -14.55
CA TRP A 188 3.05 7.80 -13.49
C TRP A 188 1.91 6.96 -14.06
N GLU A 189 1.50 5.94 -13.32
CA GLU A 189 0.35 5.09 -13.67
C GLU A 189 -0.69 5.20 -12.54
N PRO A 190 -1.78 5.97 -12.75
CA PRO A 190 -2.88 6.02 -11.80
C PRO A 190 -3.49 4.64 -11.57
N TYR A 191 -3.77 4.33 -10.30
CA TYR A 191 -4.49 3.12 -9.93
C TYR A 191 -5.92 3.14 -10.50
N LYS A 192 -6.58 4.29 -10.38
CA LYS A 192 -7.91 4.52 -10.94
C LYS A 192 -8.09 6.00 -11.24
N ILE A 193 -8.74 6.29 -12.37
CA ILE A 193 -9.22 7.62 -12.71
C ILE A 193 -10.66 7.76 -12.20
N THR A 194 -10.94 8.83 -11.47
CA THR A 194 -12.27 9.10 -10.91
C THR A 194 -12.65 10.56 -11.06
N TYR A 195 -13.93 10.86 -10.95
CA TYR A 195 -14.48 12.20 -11.01
C TYR A 195 -15.16 12.54 -9.69
N THR A 196 -15.24 13.81 -9.34
CA THR A 196 -15.97 14.24 -8.15
C THR A 196 -17.47 14.07 -8.35
N SER A 197 -17.95 14.21 -9.58
CA SER A 197 -19.34 13.95 -9.97
C SER A 197 -19.78 12.50 -9.76
N ASP A 198 -18.86 11.51 -9.82
CA ASP A 198 -19.14 10.12 -9.48
C ASP A 198 -19.72 9.99 -8.05
N TYR A 199 -19.43 10.95 -7.16
CA TYR A 199 -19.80 10.95 -5.76
C TYR A 199 -20.86 12.01 -5.40
N PHE A 200 -21.47 12.73 -6.36
CA PHE A 200 -22.42 13.80 -6.05
C PHE A 200 -23.63 13.34 -5.24
N GLN A 201 -24.13 12.13 -5.49
CA GLN A 201 -25.23 11.58 -4.71
C GLN A 201 -24.83 11.38 -3.25
N ASP A 202 -23.66 10.77 -3.01
CA ASP A 202 -23.13 10.55 -1.66
C ASP A 202 -22.86 11.88 -0.95
N LEU A 203 -22.27 12.85 -1.66
CA LEU A 203 -22.01 14.20 -1.13
C LEU A 203 -23.30 14.93 -0.77
N TYR A 204 -24.34 14.79 -1.57
CA TYR A 204 -25.67 15.34 -1.29
C TYR A 204 -26.28 14.70 -0.03
N GLU A 205 -26.23 13.37 0.08
CA GLU A 205 -26.75 12.66 1.25
C GLU A 205 -26.02 13.05 2.54
N LEU A 206 -24.69 13.19 2.47
CA LEU A 206 -23.88 13.72 3.56
C LEU A 206 -24.26 15.16 3.91
N ALA A 207 -24.49 16.03 2.92
CA ALA A 207 -24.95 17.40 3.17
C ALA A 207 -26.32 17.44 3.86
N VAL A 208 -27.26 16.60 3.44
CA VAL A 208 -28.57 16.45 4.09
C VAL A 208 -28.41 15.96 5.53
N GLU A 209 -27.52 14.99 5.77
CA GLU A 209 -27.24 14.48 7.11
C GLU A 209 -26.60 15.56 8.00
N LEU A 210 -25.70 16.39 7.46
CA LEU A 210 -25.16 17.55 8.18
C LEU A 210 -26.26 18.53 8.60
N ILE A 211 -27.24 18.79 7.74
CA ILE A 211 -28.40 19.64 8.08
C ILE A 211 -29.22 18.98 9.19
N ARG A 212 -29.52 17.68 9.08
CA ARG A 212 -30.29 16.93 10.10
C ARG A 212 -29.61 16.91 11.47
N ARG A 213 -28.28 16.91 11.50
CA ARG A 213 -27.48 16.98 12.73
C ARG A 213 -27.27 18.40 13.26
N GLY A 214 -27.78 19.42 12.57
CA GLY A 214 -27.59 20.83 12.95
C GLY A 214 -26.17 21.35 12.71
N HIS A 215 -25.40 20.72 11.83
CA HIS A 215 -24.04 21.13 11.45
C HIS A 215 -23.97 21.89 10.12
N ALA A 216 -25.08 21.98 9.39
CA ALA A 216 -25.20 22.79 8.17
C ALA A 216 -26.56 23.51 8.14
N TYR A 217 -26.62 24.63 7.41
CA TYR A 217 -27.82 25.44 7.25
C TYR A 217 -27.88 26.05 5.85
N ILE A 218 -29.08 26.46 5.42
CA ILE A 218 -29.30 27.15 4.15
C ILE A 218 -29.27 28.66 4.42
N ASP A 219 -28.33 29.34 3.77
CA ASP A 219 -28.12 30.79 3.82
C ASP A 219 -28.77 31.48 2.62
N HIS A 220 -29.41 32.62 2.84
CA HIS A 220 -30.04 33.43 1.78
C HIS A 220 -29.38 34.80 1.61
N GLN A 221 -28.28 35.06 2.32
CA GLN A 221 -27.40 36.21 2.11
C GLN A 221 -26.81 36.23 0.68
N THR A 222 -26.61 37.43 0.15
CA THR A 222 -25.80 37.64 -1.08
C THR A 222 -24.31 37.44 -0.80
N GLY A 223 -23.51 37.17 -1.84
CA GLY A 223 -22.07 36.92 -1.69
C GLY A 223 -21.31 38.06 -0.98
N ASP A 224 -21.67 39.31 -1.28
CA ASP A 224 -21.06 40.49 -0.64
C ASP A 224 -21.42 40.59 0.84
N GLU A 225 -22.68 40.33 1.20
CA GLU A 225 -23.12 40.32 2.60
C GLU A 225 -22.47 39.18 3.39
N ILE A 226 -22.31 37.99 2.81
CA ILE A 226 -21.57 36.87 3.45
C ILE A 226 -20.15 37.32 3.77
N LYS A 227 -19.47 37.96 2.82
CA LYS A 227 -18.10 38.45 2.99
C LYS A 227 -18.02 39.49 4.11
N GLU A 228 -18.90 40.49 4.08
CA GLU A 228 -18.96 41.53 5.11
C GLU A 228 -19.21 40.95 6.51
N TYR A 229 -20.17 40.02 6.65
CA TYR A 229 -20.47 39.39 7.92
C TYR A 229 -19.30 38.56 8.45
N ARG A 230 -18.60 37.82 7.57
CA ARG A 230 -17.40 37.06 7.94
C ARG A 230 -16.27 37.97 8.41
N GLU A 231 -16.04 39.08 7.71
CA GLU A 231 -15.04 40.09 8.09
C GLU A 231 -15.35 40.72 9.45
N LYS A 232 -16.63 41.02 9.71
CA LYS A 232 -17.12 41.55 10.99
C LYS A 232 -17.30 40.48 12.08
N LYS A 233 -17.03 39.20 11.78
CA LYS A 233 -17.25 38.04 12.67
C LYS A 233 -18.68 37.95 13.21
N MET A 234 -19.66 38.34 12.40
CA MET A 234 -21.07 38.25 12.72
C MET A 234 -21.66 36.95 12.20
N ASN A 235 -22.62 36.38 12.94
CA ASN A 235 -23.36 35.21 12.49
C ASN A 235 -24.34 35.59 11.38
N SER A 236 -24.49 34.68 10.40
CA SER A 236 -25.56 34.77 9.42
C SER A 236 -26.93 34.77 10.12
N PRO A 237 -27.88 35.63 9.71
CA PRO A 237 -29.25 35.63 10.22
C PRO A 237 -29.97 34.28 10.06
N TRP A 238 -29.55 33.45 9.10
CA TRP A 238 -30.17 32.15 8.81
C TRP A 238 -29.48 30.97 9.50
N ARG A 239 -28.42 31.20 10.28
CA ARG A 239 -27.63 30.13 10.91
C ARG A 239 -28.46 29.25 11.86
N ASP A 240 -29.32 29.86 12.67
CA ASP A 240 -30.10 29.18 13.71
C ASP A 240 -31.53 28.83 13.25
N ARG A 241 -31.76 28.77 11.93
CA ARG A 241 -33.06 28.39 11.38
C ARG A 241 -33.42 26.95 11.80
N PRO A 242 -34.73 26.64 11.99
CA PRO A 242 -35.14 25.29 12.32
C PRO A 242 -34.84 24.33 11.15
N ILE A 243 -34.42 23.11 11.51
CA ILE A 243 -34.30 21.99 10.59
C ILE A 243 -35.72 21.66 10.11
N LYS A 244 -35.94 21.73 8.80
CA LYS A 244 -37.20 21.38 8.15
C LYS A 244 -37.02 20.12 7.32
#